data_AF-A0AAW6EC72-F1
#
_entry.id   AF-A0AAW6EC72-F1
#
_cell.length_a   1.000
_cell.length_b   1.000
_cell.length_c   1.000
_cell.angle_alpha   90.00
_cell.angle_beta   90.00
_cell.angle_gamma   90.00
#
_symmetry.space_group_name_H-M   'P 1'
#
loop_
_entity.id
_entity.type
_entity.pdbx_description
1 polymer ?
#
loop_
_entity_poly.entity_id
_entity_poly.type
_entity_poly.pdbx_seq_one_letter_code
_entity_poly.pdbx_strand_id
1 'polypeptide(L)' 'MLVLSAELDRITTAEGSREITDKLGCKLHIFLNKGHAAYLSKCFNRMVYDFFTKV' A
#
# COMPACT_ATOMS: atom_id res chain seq x y z
N MET A 1 1.15 -3.63 11.18
CA MET A 1 0.47 -2.66 10.28
C MET A 1 1.05 -2.76 8.89
N LEU A 2 0.22 -2.54 7.86
CA LEU A 2 0.61 -2.58 6.45
C LEU A 2 0.05 -1.33 5.75
N VAL A 3 0.91 -0.62 5.02
CA VAL A 3 0.53 0.50 4.14
C VAL A 3 0.52 0.00 2.70
N LEU A 4 -0.59 0.25 2.01
CA LEU A 4 -0.77 -0.05 0.60
C LEU A 4 -0.84 1.27 -0.17
N SER A 5 0.10 1.49 -1.09
CA SER A 5 0.25 2.74 -1.84
C SER A 5 0.27 2.48 -3.34
N ALA A 6 -0.02 3.50 -4.14
CA ALA A 6 0.15 3.46 -5.59
C ALA A 6 1.31 4.36 -6.03
N GLU A 7 2.10 3.93 -7.01
CA GLU A 7 3.26 4.69 -7.52
C GLU A 7 2.86 6.04 -8.13
N LEU A 8 1.73 6.09 -8.83
CA LEU A 8 1.23 7.26 -9.56
C LEU A 8 0.10 7.97 -8.82
N ASP A 9 -0.08 7.70 -7.51
CA ASP A 9 -1.07 8.41 -6.70
C ASP A 9 -0.64 9.87 -6.51
N ARG A 10 -1.56 10.80 -6.81
CA ARG A 10 -1.37 12.25 -6.68
C ARG A 10 -2.15 12.87 -5.52
N ILE A 11 -2.95 12.07 -4.81
CA ILE A 11 -3.71 12.47 -3.63
C ILE A 11 -2.93 12.07 -2.39
N THR A 12 -2.60 10.79 -2.29
CA THR A 12 -1.77 10.22 -1.23
C THR A 12 -0.52 9.64 -1.86
N THR A 13 0.51 10.48 -2.04
CA THR A 13 1.67 10.13 -2.86
C THR A 13 2.47 8.95 -2.30
N ALA A 14 3.24 8.30 -3.18
CA ALA A 14 4.15 7.22 -2.78
C ALA A 14 5.17 7.68 -1.74
N GLU A 15 5.65 8.92 -1.82
CA GLU A 15 6.56 9.53 -0.86
C GLU A 15 5.90 9.68 0.52
N GLY A 16 4.66 10.17 0.58
CA GLY A 16 3.93 10.28 1.84
C GLY A 16 3.71 8.91 2.50
N SER A 17 3.44 7.89 1.68
CA SER A 17 3.34 6.51 2.17
C SER A 17 4.68 5.99 2.73
N ARG A 18 5.80 6.27 2.06
CA ARG A 18 7.16 5.92 2.55
C ARG A 18 7.44 6.60 3.89
N GLU A 19 7.19 7.90 3.98
CA GLU A 19 7.39 8.68 5.21
C GLU A 19 6.61 8.10 6.40
N ILE A 20 5.35 7.74 6.20
CA ILE A 20 4.50 7.14 7.24
C ILE A 20 5.05 5.76 7.65
N THR A 21 5.46 4.92 6.70
CA THR A 21 6.04 3.61 7.03
C THR A 21 7.35 3.71 7.79
N ASP A 22 8.21 4.67 7.44
CA ASP A 22 9.47 4.91 8.13
C ASP A 22 9.24 5.36 9.58
N LYS A 23 8.31 6.31 9.79
CA LYS A 23 7.96 6.81 11.13
C LYS A 23 7.31 5.74 12.02
N LEU A 24 6.51 4.86 11.43
CA LEU A 24 5.72 3.87 12.17
C LEU A 24 6.39 2.48 12.21
N GLY A 25 7.56 2.31 11.58
CA GLY A 25 8.30 1.04 11.54
C GLY A 25 7.46 -0.11 10.98
N CYS A 26 6.68 0.15 9.92
CA CYS A 26 5.71 -0.82 9.40
C CYS A 26 5.95 -1.20 7.93
N LYS A 27 5.23 -2.23 7.45
CA LYS A 27 5.41 -2.77 6.10
C LYS A 27 4.77 -1.85 5.05
N LEU A 28 5.46 -1.64 3.94
CA LEU A 28 4.97 -0.90 2.77
C LEU A 28 4.86 -1.82 1.56
N HIS A 29 3.76 -1.72 0.82
CA HIS A 29 3.67 -2.23 -0.54
C HIS A 29 3.24 -1.10 -1.50
N ILE A 30 4.00 -0.91 -2.58
CA ILE A 30 3.68 0.07 -3.63
C ILE A 30 3.26 -0.67 -4.90
N PHE A 31 2.04 -0.43 -5.37
CA PHE A 31 1.55 -0.91 -6.65
C PHE A 31 2.13 -0.07 -7.79
N LEU A 32 2.97 -0.70 -8.61
CA LEU A 32 3.60 -0.06 -9.78
C LEU A 32 2.57 0.24 -10.88
N ASN A 33 2.76 1.36 -11.59
CA ASN A 33 1.89 1.82 -12.67
C ASN A 33 0.39 1.93 -12.27
N LYS A 34 0.11 2.19 -10.99
CA LYS A 34 -1.26 2.40 -10.47
C LYS A 34 -1.39 3.82 -9.91
N GLY A 35 -2.57 4.41 -10.13
CA GLY A 35 -3.00 5.64 -9.46
C GLY A 35 -3.81 5.35 -8.19
N HIS A 36 -4.45 6.37 -7.64
CA HIS A 36 -5.12 6.36 -6.33
C HIS A 36 -6.00 5.12 -6.04
N ALA A 37 -6.75 4.64 -7.03
CA ALA A 37 -7.63 3.47 -6.88
C ALA A 37 -6.89 2.12 -6.96
N ALA A 38 -5.78 1.96 -6.23
CA ALA A 38 -4.99 0.72 -6.20
C ALA A 38 -5.79 -0.50 -5.73
N TYR A 39 -6.85 -0.28 -4.95
CA TYR A 39 -7.80 -1.29 -4.47
C TYR A 39 -8.59 -2.01 -5.57
N LEU A 40 -8.61 -1.48 -6.80
CA LEU A 40 -9.17 -2.17 -7.96
C LEU A 40 -8.24 -3.28 -8.51
N SER A 41 -7.00 -3.37 -8.02
CA SER A 41 -6.07 -4.42 -8.43
C SER A 41 -6.52 -5.78 -7.89
N LYS A 42 -6.55 -6.81 -8.74
CA LYS A 42 -7.02 -8.17 -8.36
C LYS A 42 -6.31 -8.75 -7.13
N CYS A 43 -5.04 -8.43 -6.91
CA CYS A 43 -4.26 -8.91 -5.78
C CYS A 43 -4.46 -8.11 -4.47
N PHE A 44 -5.14 -6.95 -4.51
CA PHE A 44 -5.31 -6.10 -3.34
C PHE A 44 -6.02 -6.85 -2.19
N ASN A 45 -7.19 -7.42 -2.47
CA ASN A 45 -7.97 -8.16 -1.48
C ASN A 45 -7.20 -9.37 -0.93
N ARG A 46 -6.38 -10.03 -1.76
CA ARG A 46 -5.55 -11.15 -1.30
C ARG A 46 -4.47 -10.68 -0.33
N MET A 47 -3.86 -9.53 -0.58
CA MET A 47 -2.83 -8.96 0.28
C MET A 47 -3.39 -8.53 1.64
N VAL A 48 -4.58 -7.94 1.64
CA VAL A 48 -5.33 -7.61 2.86
C VAL A 48 -5.67 -8.89 3.64
N TYR A 49 -6.21 -9.91 2.97
CA TYR A 49 -6.52 -11.20 3.60
C TYR A 49 -5.28 -11.85 4.22
N ASP A 50 -4.18 -11.93 3.46
CA ASP A 50 -2.93 -12.51 3.93
C ASP A 50 -2.36 -11.74 5.14
N PHE A 51 -2.48 -10.40 5.16
CA PHE A 51 -2.02 -9.58 6.28
C PHE A 51 -2.77 -9.89 7.59
N PHE A 52 -4.06 -10.19 7.53
CA PHE A 52 -4.86 -10.52 8.71
C PHE A 52 -4.81 -11.99 9.12
N THR A 53 -4.46 -12.89 8.20
CA THR A 53 -4.56 -14.35 8.44
C THR A 53 -3.23 -15.06 8.56
N LYS A 54 -2.13 -14.49 8.05
CA LYS A 54 -0.79 -15.04 8.26
C LYS A 54 -0.21 -14.45 9.54
N VAL A 55 -0.19 -15.28 10.59
CA VAL A 55 0.50 -15.05 11.87
C VAL A 55 2.01 -15.16 11.65
#